data_AF-C0R9G0-F1
#
_entry.id   AF-C0R9G0-F1
#
_cell.length_a   1.000
_cell.length_b   1.000
_cell.length_c   1.000
_cell.angle_alpha   90.00
_cell.angle_beta   90.00
_cell.angle_gamma   90.00
#
_symmetry.space_group_name_H-M   'P 1'
#
loop_
_entity.id
_entity.type
_entity.pdbx_description
1 polymer ?
#
loop_
_entity_poly.entity_id
_entity_poly.type
_entity_poly.pdbx_seq_one_letter_code
_entity_poly.pdbx_strand_id
1 'polypeptide(L)'
;MKKKIYIICAFFILISSCKYNANNKDLKNLEQNVKGKVKGFLDIKKGELIGGLKKLGGEASLKVEEELMQGDYSNNILFNPPTTLLASHHDNVPVLKMAQSGDQQEVKKEDKEKEEIEKKNRELKDKIEKSNKKTSIETYLKYEEEIKKIVEELEEKLKDKKEDKEKLEKELETLKKTLKEKIEKRKKELENAQKKFAEFEKQFTGITGVTDGDKAQNRGKVGRQAWTEAQELGLSVNSSGGSAGTGDMAKGIIDGVLKQIEEELKKVENKKE
;
A
#
# COMPACT_ATOMS: atom_id res chain seq x y z
N MET A 1 29.39 -2.21 -7.80
CA MET A 1 28.08 -1.82 -7.22
C MET A 1 27.98 -1.94 -5.69
N LYS A 2 28.75 -2.80 -5.02
CA LYS A 2 28.61 -3.03 -3.56
C LYS A 2 29.07 -1.86 -2.66
N LYS A 3 30.08 -1.06 -3.05
CA LYS A 3 30.62 0.03 -2.21
C LYS A 3 29.69 1.25 -2.07
N LYS A 4 28.77 1.48 -3.02
CA LYS A 4 27.85 2.64 -3.00
C LYS A 4 26.66 2.44 -2.04
N ILE A 5 26.25 1.20 -1.79
CA ILE A 5 25.16 0.85 -0.85
C ILE A 5 25.57 1.08 0.61
N TYR A 6 26.83 0.77 0.97
CA TYR A 6 27.32 0.95 2.33
C TYR A 6 27.40 2.42 2.75
N ILE A 7 27.73 3.32 1.81
CA ILE A 7 27.74 4.76 2.08
C ILE A 7 26.33 5.29 2.37
N ILE A 8 25.30 4.85 1.63
CA ILE A 8 23.91 5.26 1.87
C ILE A 8 23.43 4.75 3.24
N CYS A 9 23.72 3.49 3.59
CA CYS A 9 23.36 2.95 4.90
C CYS A 9 24.02 3.69 6.07
N ALA A 10 25.29 4.08 5.93
CA ALA A 10 26.00 4.84 6.96
C ALA A 10 25.37 6.23 7.20
N PHE A 11 24.91 6.91 6.15
CA PHE A 11 24.22 8.21 6.28
C PHE A 11 22.86 8.08 7.00
N PHE A 12 22.08 7.03 6.74
CA PHE A 12 20.80 6.80 7.43
C PHE A 12 20.98 6.51 8.92
N ILE A 13 22.03 5.77 9.28
CA ILE A 13 22.37 5.50 10.68
C ILE A 13 22.80 6.81 11.37
N LEU A 14 23.64 7.63 10.73
CA LEU A 14 24.09 8.91 11.29
C LEU A 14 22.93 9.89 11.52
N ILE A 15 21.98 10.01 10.57
CA ILE A 15 20.78 10.86 10.72
C ILE A 15 19.88 10.36 11.85
N SER A 16 19.78 9.04 12.04
CA SER A 16 18.96 8.44 13.10
C SER A 16 19.56 8.70 14.48
N SER A 17 20.89 8.64 14.60
CA SER A 17 21.62 8.93 15.85
C SER A 17 21.53 10.41 16.26
N CYS A 18 21.49 11.33 15.30
CA CYS A 18 21.33 12.77 15.58
C CYS A 18 19.94 13.14 16.10
N LYS A 19 18.96 12.23 16.10
CA LYS A 19 17.60 12.46 16.60
C LYS A 19 17.44 12.17 18.10
N TYR A 20 18.45 11.61 18.75
CA TYR A 20 18.37 11.17 20.16
C TYR A 20 19.06 12.12 21.16
N ASN A 21 19.70 13.20 20.71
CA ASN A 21 20.46 14.07 21.61
C ASN A 21 20.37 15.55 21.20
N ALA A 22 19.19 16.16 21.35
CA ALA A 22 19.05 17.61 21.36
C ALA A 22 17.81 18.02 22.17
N ASN A 23 18.07 18.64 23.30
CA ASN A 23 17.10 19.24 24.20
C ASN A 23 16.21 20.25 23.44
N ASN A 24 14.93 20.30 23.82
CA ASN A 24 13.78 20.79 23.04
C ASN A 24 13.68 22.33 22.84
N LYS A 25 14.81 23.05 22.75
CA LYS A 25 14.84 24.52 22.55
C LYS A 25 15.54 24.99 21.27
N ASP A 26 16.49 24.22 20.71
CA ASP A 26 17.24 24.63 19.51
C ASP A 26 16.68 24.09 18.17
N LEU A 27 15.71 23.17 18.22
CA LEU A 27 15.12 22.50 17.05
C LEU A 27 14.38 23.45 16.09
N LYS A 28 13.72 24.50 16.62
CA LYS A 28 13.02 25.48 15.78
C LYS A 28 13.96 26.31 14.91
N ASN A 29 15.16 26.60 15.41
CA ASN A 29 16.15 27.40 14.68
C ASN A 29 16.85 26.55 13.60
N LEU A 30 17.10 25.27 13.89
CA LEU A 30 17.67 24.32 12.93
C LEU A 30 16.70 23.98 11.80
N GLU A 31 15.41 23.79 12.10
CA GLU A 31 14.40 23.47 11.07
C GLU A 31 14.20 24.63 10.10
N GLN A 32 14.19 25.89 10.59
CA GLN A 32 14.12 27.06 9.72
C GLN A 32 15.39 27.23 8.87
N ASN A 33 16.58 27.00 9.43
CA ASN A 33 17.84 27.10 8.69
C ASN A 33 17.96 26.03 7.60
N VAL A 34 17.65 24.77 7.93
CA VAL A 34 17.68 23.65 6.97
C VAL A 34 16.63 23.83 5.88
N LYS A 35 15.41 24.27 6.22
CA LYS A 35 14.35 24.51 5.22
C LYS A 35 14.71 25.64 4.25
N GLY A 36 15.35 26.71 4.72
CA GLY A 36 15.89 27.77 3.86
C GLY A 36 17.00 27.28 2.93
N LYS A 37 17.96 26.51 3.47
CA LYS A 37 19.11 25.99 2.71
C LYS A 37 18.72 24.93 1.67
N VAL A 38 17.79 24.03 2.01
CA VAL A 38 17.27 23.00 1.10
C VAL A 38 16.42 23.63 -0.01
N LYS A 39 15.65 24.67 0.29
CA LYS A 39 14.87 25.39 -0.73
C LYS A 39 15.79 26.09 -1.73
N GLY A 40 16.82 26.81 -1.26
CA GLY A 40 17.82 27.42 -2.14
C GLY A 40 18.58 26.40 -3.00
N PHE A 41 18.90 25.22 -2.44
CA PHE A 41 19.59 24.17 -3.19
C PHE A 41 18.71 23.51 -4.27
N LEU A 42 17.41 23.32 -4.00
CA LEU A 42 16.43 22.82 -4.97
C LEU A 42 16.22 23.81 -6.12
N ASP A 43 16.15 25.10 -5.82
CA ASP A 43 15.96 26.15 -6.84
C ASP A 43 17.20 26.26 -7.76
N ILE A 44 18.42 26.17 -7.21
CA ILE A 44 19.67 26.16 -7.99
C ILE A 44 19.75 24.91 -8.88
N LYS A 45 19.46 23.72 -8.33
CA LYS A 45 19.46 22.46 -9.09
C LYS A 45 18.41 22.42 -10.21
N LYS A 46 17.25 23.04 -10.00
CA LYS A 46 16.20 23.14 -11.02
C LYS A 46 16.64 24.03 -12.19
N GLY A 47 17.33 25.14 -11.91
CA GLY A 47 17.93 26.00 -12.93
C GLY A 47 19.00 25.29 -13.77
N GLU A 48 19.92 24.56 -13.12
CA GLU A 48 20.94 23.76 -13.80
C GLU A 48 20.34 22.64 -14.67
N LEU A 49 19.29 21.97 -14.19
CA LEU A 49 18.65 20.87 -14.92
C LEU A 49 17.95 21.38 -16.19
N ILE A 50 17.26 22.52 -16.10
CA ILE A 50 16.59 23.16 -17.24
C ILE A 50 17.62 23.68 -18.26
N GLY A 51 18.74 24.23 -17.79
CA GLY A 51 19.86 24.66 -18.65
C GLY A 51 20.53 23.49 -19.37
N GLY A 52 20.77 22.38 -18.66
CA GLY A 52 21.34 21.16 -19.23
C GLY A 52 20.43 20.50 -20.27
N LEU A 53 19.11 20.48 -20.04
CA LEU A 53 18.14 19.91 -20.97
C LEU A 53 18.06 20.69 -22.29
N LYS A 54 18.14 22.03 -22.25
CA LYS A 54 18.17 22.87 -23.46
C LYS A 54 19.44 22.64 -24.30
N LYS A 55 20.57 22.34 -23.66
CA LYS A 55 21.83 22.05 -24.34
C LYS A 55 21.80 20.66 -25.01
N LEU A 56 21.24 19.66 -24.35
CA LEU A 56 21.05 18.30 -24.89
C LEU A 56 19.99 18.23 -26.01
N GLY A 57 18.92 19.04 -25.92
CA GLY A 57 17.91 19.12 -26.98
C GLY A 57 18.44 19.74 -28.28
N GLY A 58 19.43 20.63 -28.21
CA GLY A 58 20.09 21.22 -29.38
C GLY A 58 21.08 20.28 -30.07
N GLU A 59 21.86 19.50 -29.29
CA GLU A 59 22.84 18.55 -29.85
C GLU A 59 22.18 17.30 -30.48
N ALA A 60 21.02 16.87 -29.99
CA ALA A 60 20.30 15.73 -30.56
C ALA A 60 19.59 16.06 -31.88
N SER A 61 19.21 17.33 -32.11
CA SER A 61 18.51 17.73 -33.34
C SER A 61 19.47 17.95 -34.52
N LEU A 62 20.72 18.33 -34.26
CA LEU A 62 21.73 18.59 -35.30
C LEU A 62 22.33 17.29 -35.89
N LYS A 63 22.33 16.19 -35.13
CA LYS A 63 22.90 14.90 -35.58
C LYS A 63 21.94 14.06 -36.44
N VAL A 64 20.64 14.36 -36.42
CA VAL A 64 19.62 13.66 -37.24
C VAL A 64 19.47 14.31 -38.63
N GLU A 65 19.81 15.59 -38.77
CA GLU A 65 19.71 16.32 -40.04
C GLU A 65 20.93 16.07 -40.97
N GLU A 66 22.09 15.70 -40.41
CA GLU A 66 23.31 15.40 -41.19
C GLU A 66 23.29 14.00 -41.85
N GLU A 67 22.58 13.02 -41.27
CA GLU A 67 22.47 11.65 -41.85
C GLU A 67 21.41 11.50 -42.94
N LEU A 68 20.51 12.48 -43.14
CA LEU A 68 19.42 12.38 -44.13
C LEU A 68 19.72 13.04 -45.49
N MET A 69 20.93 13.57 -45.70
CA MET A 69 21.31 14.28 -46.94
C MET A 69 22.15 13.45 -47.93
N GLN A 70 22.43 12.17 -47.66
CA GLN A 70 23.22 11.32 -48.57
C GLN A 70 22.53 9.98 -48.84
N GLY A 71 21.84 9.89 -49.98
CA GLY A 71 21.22 8.66 -50.44
C GLY A 71 20.47 8.83 -51.76
N ASP A 72 21.17 9.32 -52.78
CA ASP A 72 20.66 9.52 -54.14
C ASP A 72 20.55 8.19 -54.91
N TYR A 73 19.40 8.00 -55.58
CA TYR A 73 19.10 7.23 -56.80
C TYR A 73 19.37 5.70 -56.88
N SER A 74 18.28 4.92 -57.10
CA SER A 74 17.86 4.46 -58.46
C SER A 74 16.81 3.32 -58.47
N ASN A 75 15.65 3.65 -59.05
CA ASN A 75 14.87 2.93 -60.09
C ASN A 75 14.21 1.53 -59.89
N ASN A 76 12.87 1.60 -60.01
CA ASN A 76 11.94 0.83 -60.88
C ASN A 76 11.67 -0.67 -60.69
N ILE A 77 10.37 -0.99 -60.59
CA ILE A 77 9.52 -1.86 -61.45
C ILE A 77 8.24 -2.16 -60.61
N LEU A 78 7.08 -1.53 -60.85
CA LEU A 78 6.09 -1.75 -61.92
C LEU A 78 5.51 -3.18 -61.93
N PHE A 79 4.31 -3.39 -61.37
CA PHE A 79 3.16 -4.04 -62.03
C PHE A 79 1.94 -4.08 -61.08
N ASN A 80 0.81 -3.57 -61.57
CA ASN A 80 -0.53 -3.69 -60.98
C ASN A 80 -1.37 -4.73 -61.77
N PRO A 81 -2.53 -5.19 -61.24
CA PRO A 81 -3.23 -6.46 -61.53
C PRO A 81 -4.34 -6.27 -62.61
N PRO A 82 -5.50 -7.00 -62.69
CA PRO A 82 -6.01 -8.28 -62.15
C PRO A 82 -6.63 -9.18 -63.28
N THR A 83 -7.41 -10.26 -62.99
CA THR A 83 -8.62 -10.71 -63.77
C THR A 83 -9.30 -12.02 -63.27
N THR A 84 -10.59 -11.87 -62.87
CA THR A 84 -11.83 -12.68 -62.94
C THR A 84 -12.06 -14.13 -62.42
N LEU A 85 -13.24 -14.23 -61.80
CA LEU A 85 -14.21 -15.31 -61.54
C LEU A 85 -14.39 -16.42 -62.59
N LEU A 86 -14.76 -17.62 -62.12
CA LEU A 86 -15.76 -18.49 -62.75
C LEU A 86 -16.48 -19.38 -61.72
N ALA A 87 -17.79 -19.57 -61.90
CA ALA A 87 -18.70 -20.37 -61.09
C ALA A 87 -19.09 -21.67 -61.82
N SER A 88 -19.36 -22.77 -61.10
CA SER A 88 -20.42 -23.74 -61.47
C SER A 88 -20.77 -24.74 -60.35
N HIS A 89 -22.07 -24.95 -60.18
CA HIS A 89 -22.77 -25.96 -59.36
C HIS A 89 -22.41 -27.43 -59.66
N HIS A 90 -22.48 -28.32 -58.65
CA HIS A 90 -23.50 -29.38 -58.56
C HIS A 90 -23.37 -30.21 -57.25
N ASP A 91 -24.53 -30.52 -56.67
CA ASP A 91 -24.79 -31.29 -55.45
C ASP A 91 -24.34 -32.76 -55.52
N ASN A 92 -23.97 -33.35 -54.37
CA ASN A 92 -24.62 -34.57 -53.84
C ASN A 92 -24.04 -35.06 -52.49
N VAL A 93 -24.93 -35.11 -51.50
CA VAL A 93 -25.12 -36.15 -50.46
C VAL A 93 -24.25 -36.09 -49.17
N PRO A 94 -24.86 -36.39 -47.99
CA PRO A 94 -24.55 -35.70 -46.74
C PRO A 94 -24.01 -36.60 -45.59
N VAL A 95 -23.69 -35.91 -44.49
CA VAL A 95 -23.55 -36.39 -43.10
C VAL A 95 -22.21 -37.03 -42.71
N LEU A 96 -21.21 -36.16 -42.55
CA LEU A 96 -20.19 -36.33 -41.51
C LEU A 96 -20.86 -36.18 -40.14
N LYS A 97 -21.19 -37.29 -39.49
CA LYS A 97 -21.57 -37.30 -38.07
C LYS A 97 -20.29 -37.18 -37.24
N MET A 98 -19.76 -35.95 -37.15
CA MET A 98 -18.80 -35.58 -36.12
C MET A 98 -19.50 -35.66 -34.77
N ALA A 99 -19.28 -36.77 -34.07
CA ALA A 99 -19.41 -36.80 -32.62
C ALA A 99 -18.17 -36.10 -32.05
N GLN A 100 -18.21 -34.77 -31.98
CA GLN A 100 -17.23 -34.00 -31.22
C GLN A 100 -17.93 -32.77 -30.65
N SER A 101 -18.60 -32.97 -29.51
CA SER A 101 -19.14 -31.87 -28.70
C SER A 101 -18.90 -32.13 -27.21
N GLY A 102 -17.75 -32.72 -26.87
CA GLY A 102 -17.22 -32.70 -25.50
C GLY A 102 -16.46 -31.41 -25.19
N ASP A 103 -15.71 -30.88 -26.16
CA ASP A 103 -14.68 -29.87 -25.89
C ASP A 103 -15.19 -28.42 -25.78
N GLN A 104 -16.40 -28.11 -26.25
CA GLN A 104 -16.90 -26.71 -26.25
C GLN A 104 -17.61 -26.29 -24.96
N GLN A 105 -17.94 -27.24 -24.08
CA GLN A 105 -18.65 -26.95 -22.83
C GLN A 105 -17.68 -26.75 -21.65
N GLU A 106 -16.50 -27.37 -21.69
CA GLU A 106 -15.42 -27.20 -20.69
C GLU A 106 -14.77 -25.81 -20.79
N VAL A 107 -14.38 -25.38 -22.00
CA VAL A 107 -13.70 -24.08 -22.21
C VAL A 107 -14.55 -22.89 -21.70
N LYS A 108 -15.86 -22.89 -21.94
CA LYS A 108 -16.77 -21.83 -21.45
C LYS A 108 -16.96 -21.83 -19.94
N LYS A 109 -16.84 -22.98 -19.28
CA LYS A 109 -17.03 -23.11 -17.83
C LYS A 109 -15.77 -22.69 -17.08
N GLU A 110 -14.60 -23.09 -17.58
CA GLU A 110 -13.31 -22.76 -16.99
C GLU A 110 -12.95 -21.28 -17.11
N ASP A 111 -13.26 -20.63 -18.23
CA ASP A 111 -13.01 -19.18 -18.39
C ASP A 111 -13.85 -18.35 -17.39
N LYS A 112 -15.05 -18.84 -17.06
CA LYS A 112 -15.93 -18.24 -16.06
C LYS A 112 -15.40 -18.42 -14.64
N GLU A 113 -14.82 -19.58 -14.34
CA GLU A 113 -14.21 -19.85 -13.03
C GLU A 113 -12.97 -18.98 -12.79
N LYS A 114 -12.14 -18.79 -13.82
CA LYS A 114 -11.01 -17.85 -13.79
C LYS A 114 -11.47 -16.41 -13.54
N GLU A 115 -12.49 -15.95 -14.26
CA GLU A 115 -13.03 -14.61 -14.11
C GLU A 115 -13.57 -14.36 -12.68
N GLU A 116 -14.18 -15.38 -12.06
CA GLU A 116 -14.65 -15.30 -10.67
C GLU A 116 -13.48 -15.15 -9.68
N ILE A 117 -12.39 -15.91 -9.85
CA ILE A 117 -11.19 -15.81 -9.02
C ILE A 117 -10.52 -14.45 -9.19
N GLU A 118 -10.37 -13.97 -10.44
CA GLU A 118 -9.81 -12.65 -10.74
C GLU A 118 -10.62 -11.53 -10.08
N LYS A 119 -11.96 -11.63 -10.12
CA LYS A 119 -12.85 -10.68 -9.46
C LYS A 119 -12.66 -10.69 -7.95
N LYS A 120 -12.64 -11.86 -7.30
CA LYS A 120 -12.38 -11.99 -5.86
C LYS A 120 -11.03 -11.40 -5.46
N ASN A 121 -9.97 -11.68 -6.23
CA ASN A 121 -8.64 -11.13 -6.01
C ASN A 121 -8.63 -9.59 -6.13
N ARG A 122 -9.29 -9.03 -7.15
CA ARG A 122 -9.40 -7.58 -7.34
C ARG A 122 -10.18 -6.91 -6.20
N GLU A 123 -11.30 -7.48 -5.80
CA GLU A 123 -12.09 -6.97 -4.67
C GLU A 123 -11.28 -6.97 -3.37
N LEU A 124 -10.53 -8.04 -3.11
CA LEU A 124 -9.68 -8.14 -1.92
C LEU A 124 -8.52 -7.14 -1.95
N LYS A 125 -7.90 -6.95 -3.12
CA LYS A 125 -6.89 -5.93 -3.33
C LYS A 125 -7.42 -4.53 -3.02
N ASP A 126 -8.60 -4.20 -3.51
CA ASP A 126 -9.24 -2.91 -3.25
C ASP A 126 -9.56 -2.72 -1.75
N LYS A 127 -10.04 -3.75 -1.05
CA LYS A 127 -10.27 -3.73 0.41
C LYS A 127 -8.97 -3.45 1.16
N ILE A 128 -7.87 -4.10 0.76
CA ILE A 128 -6.55 -3.91 1.36
C ILE A 128 -6.00 -2.52 1.05
N GLU A 129 -6.20 -1.99 -0.15
CA GLU A 129 -5.71 -0.66 -0.50
C GLU A 129 -6.48 0.45 0.23
N LYS A 130 -7.80 0.32 0.35
CA LYS A 130 -8.67 1.27 1.08
C LYS A 130 -8.52 1.20 2.60
N SER A 131 -7.91 0.14 3.13
CA SER A 131 -7.63 0.03 4.57
C SER A 131 -6.64 1.10 5.04
N ASN A 132 -6.90 1.64 6.22
CA ASN A 132 -6.16 2.77 6.78
C ASN A 132 -5.70 2.49 8.21
N LYS A 133 -5.17 3.50 8.90
CA LYS A 133 -4.69 3.39 10.28
C LYS A 133 -5.75 2.94 11.29
N LYS A 134 -7.05 3.03 10.97
CA LYS A 134 -8.16 2.59 11.82
C LYS A 134 -8.53 1.13 11.59
N THR A 135 -8.02 0.50 10.53
CA THR A 135 -8.30 -0.90 10.24
C THR A 135 -7.63 -1.79 11.29
N SER A 136 -8.43 -2.62 11.95
CA SER A 136 -7.93 -3.52 12.99
C SER A 136 -7.11 -4.67 12.42
N ILE A 137 -6.18 -5.18 13.23
CA ILE A 137 -5.42 -6.39 12.95
C ILE A 137 -6.36 -7.56 12.64
N GLU A 138 -7.47 -7.70 13.38
CA GLU A 138 -8.44 -8.77 13.12
C GLU A 138 -9.00 -8.71 11.69
N THR A 139 -9.29 -7.51 11.19
CA THR A 139 -9.76 -7.33 9.80
C THR A 139 -8.68 -7.78 8.81
N TYR A 140 -7.42 -7.42 9.05
CA TYR A 140 -6.31 -7.88 8.21
C TYR A 140 -6.12 -9.40 8.27
N LEU A 141 -6.33 -10.03 9.43
CA LEU A 141 -6.26 -11.48 9.58
C LEU A 141 -7.37 -12.19 8.80
N LYS A 142 -8.58 -11.61 8.74
CA LYS A 142 -9.66 -12.09 7.87
C LYS A 142 -9.29 -12.02 6.40
N TYR A 143 -8.64 -10.94 5.96
CA TYR A 143 -8.12 -10.85 4.59
C TYR A 143 -7.07 -11.93 4.30
N GLU A 144 -6.24 -12.31 5.27
CA GLU A 144 -5.28 -13.40 5.08
C GLU A 144 -5.98 -14.76 4.87
N GLU A 145 -7.08 -15.00 5.58
CA GLU A 145 -7.92 -16.19 5.35
C GLU A 145 -8.63 -16.15 4.00
N GLU A 146 -9.12 -14.98 3.56
CA GLU A 146 -9.66 -14.80 2.20
C GLU A 146 -8.59 -15.12 1.13
N ILE A 147 -7.34 -14.67 1.30
CA ILE A 147 -6.23 -15.02 0.41
C ILE A 147 -6.03 -16.55 0.37
N LYS A 148 -6.02 -17.22 1.52
CA LYS A 148 -5.85 -18.69 1.58
C LYS A 148 -6.95 -19.42 0.81
N LYS A 149 -8.21 -19.02 1.01
CA LYS A 149 -9.36 -19.60 0.29
C LYS A 149 -9.23 -19.39 -1.23
N ILE A 150 -8.80 -18.22 -1.66
CA ILE A 150 -8.59 -17.94 -3.10
C ILE A 150 -7.47 -18.83 -3.67
N VAL A 151 -6.38 -19.04 -2.92
CA VAL A 151 -5.30 -19.96 -3.32
C VAL A 151 -5.81 -21.40 -3.46
N GLU A 152 -6.60 -21.89 -2.50
CA GLU A 152 -7.21 -23.22 -2.56
C GLU A 152 -8.16 -23.36 -3.75
N GLU A 153 -9.05 -22.39 -3.98
CA GLU A 153 -9.94 -22.37 -5.14
C GLU A 153 -9.16 -22.35 -6.47
N LEU A 154 -8.05 -21.61 -6.52
CA LEU A 154 -7.16 -21.53 -7.69
C LEU A 154 -6.44 -22.87 -7.95
N GLU A 155 -5.98 -23.55 -6.91
CA GLU A 155 -5.38 -24.88 -7.02
C GLU A 155 -6.39 -25.95 -7.44
N GLU A 156 -7.65 -25.84 -7.02
CA GLU A 156 -8.69 -26.80 -7.39
C GLU A 156 -9.18 -26.61 -8.83
N LYS A 157 -9.46 -25.36 -9.22
CA LYS A 157 -10.15 -25.03 -10.47
C LYS A 157 -9.22 -24.82 -11.67
N LEU A 158 -7.94 -24.48 -11.46
CA LEU A 158 -6.99 -24.13 -12.53
C LEU A 158 -5.78 -25.09 -12.62
N LYS A 159 -5.97 -26.39 -12.34
CA LYS A 159 -4.88 -27.38 -12.35
C LYS A 159 -4.15 -27.49 -13.69
N ASP A 160 -4.88 -27.38 -14.79
CA ASP A 160 -4.37 -27.67 -16.12
C ASP A 160 -3.86 -26.42 -16.88
N LYS A 161 -4.10 -25.21 -16.35
CA LYS A 161 -3.71 -23.92 -16.97
C LYS A 161 -2.50 -23.29 -16.27
N LYS A 162 -1.32 -23.85 -16.51
CA LYS A 162 -0.06 -23.49 -15.84
C LYS A 162 0.28 -21.99 -15.88
N GLU A 163 0.11 -21.33 -17.03
CA GLU A 163 0.51 -19.92 -17.21
C GLU A 163 -0.41 -18.94 -16.48
N ASP A 164 -1.73 -19.13 -16.59
CA ASP A 164 -2.73 -18.32 -15.88
C ASP A 164 -2.65 -18.50 -14.36
N LYS A 165 -2.45 -19.74 -13.92
CA LYS A 165 -2.22 -20.09 -12.52
C LYS A 165 -1.00 -19.36 -11.97
N GLU A 166 0.13 -19.42 -12.68
CA GLU A 166 1.38 -18.77 -12.25
C GLU A 166 1.23 -17.23 -12.14
N LYS A 167 0.48 -16.61 -13.06
CA LYS A 167 0.21 -15.17 -13.00
C LYS A 167 -0.59 -14.79 -11.75
N LEU A 168 -1.68 -15.49 -11.49
CA LEU A 168 -2.54 -15.23 -10.32
C LEU A 168 -1.84 -15.54 -9.00
N GLU A 169 -1.02 -16.59 -8.94
CA GLU A 169 -0.18 -16.90 -7.77
C GLU A 169 0.79 -15.77 -7.46
N LYS A 170 1.45 -15.21 -8.48
CA LYS A 170 2.34 -14.04 -8.30
C LYS A 170 1.57 -12.85 -7.74
N GLU A 171 0.39 -12.56 -8.27
CA GLU A 171 -0.46 -11.47 -7.78
C GLU A 171 -0.86 -11.69 -6.32
N LEU A 172 -1.32 -12.90 -5.95
CA LEU A 172 -1.68 -13.25 -4.58
C LEU A 172 -0.49 -13.18 -3.62
N GLU A 173 0.70 -13.58 -4.06
CA GLU A 173 1.92 -13.46 -3.26
C GLU A 173 2.32 -11.99 -3.05
N THR A 174 2.16 -11.13 -4.06
CA THR A 174 2.35 -9.68 -3.86
C THR A 174 1.33 -9.09 -2.89
N LEU A 175 0.07 -9.56 -2.94
CA LEU A 175 -0.99 -9.12 -2.05
C LEU A 175 -0.72 -9.57 -0.60
N LYS A 176 -0.27 -10.81 -0.42
CA LYS A 176 0.13 -11.37 0.88
C LYS A 176 1.28 -10.59 1.51
N LYS A 177 2.29 -10.20 0.72
CA LYS A 177 3.39 -9.33 1.19
C LYS A 177 2.87 -7.96 1.63
N THR A 178 2.03 -7.33 0.81
CA THR A 178 1.41 -6.03 1.11
C THR A 178 0.59 -6.09 2.40
N LEU A 179 -0.17 -7.17 2.59
CA LEU A 179 -0.98 -7.40 3.79
C LEU A 179 -0.10 -7.55 5.04
N LYS A 180 0.99 -8.33 4.96
CA LYS A 180 1.95 -8.49 6.06
C LYS A 180 2.58 -7.15 6.47
N GLU A 181 2.98 -6.32 5.50
CA GLU A 181 3.51 -4.99 5.79
C GLU A 181 2.49 -4.09 6.50
N LYS A 182 1.21 -4.15 6.10
CA LYS A 182 0.13 -3.39 6.77
C LYS A 182 -0.11 -3.87 8.19
N ILE A 183 -0.10 -5.18 8.44
CA ILE A 183 -0.20 -5.76 9.79
C ILE A 183 0.98 -5.29 10.65
N GLU A 184 2.21 -5.34 10.14
CA GLU A 184 3.39 -4.90 10.88
C GLU A 184 3.36 -3.40 11.19
N LYS A 185 2.93 -2.57 10.23
CA LYS A 185 2.73 -1.13 10.45
C LYS A 185 1.70 -0.87 11.56
N ARG A 186 0.52 -1.51 11.49
CA ARG A 186 -0.51 -1.39 12.53
C ARG A 186 0.00 -1.85 13.89
N LYS A 187 0.76 -2.95 13.95
CA LYS A 187 1.38 -3.44 15.19
C LYS A 187 2.29 -2.37 15.82
N LYS A 188 3.18 -1.76 15.04
CA LYS A 188 4.08 -0.70 15.52
C LYS A 188 3.31 0.55 15.97
N GLU A 189 2.26 0.92 15.27
CA GLU A 189 1.37 2.03 15.67
C GLU A 189 0.71 1.75 17.02
N LEU A 190 0.21 0.53 17.23
CA LEU A 190 -0.38 0.10 18.49
C LEU A 190 0.62 0.05 19.65
N GLU A 191 1.84 -0.46 19.43
CA GLU A 191 2.91 -0.47 20.44
C GLU A 191 3.32 0.96 20.84
N ASN A 192 3.38 1.88 19.87
CA ASN A 192 3.66 3.29 20.15
C ASN A 192 2.50 3.97 20.89
N ALA A 193 1.26 3.67 20.50
CA ALA A 193 0.08 4.13 21.19
C ALA A 193 0.06 3.63 22.64
N GLN A 194 0.37 2.35 22.88
CA GLN A 194 0.44 1.78 24.22
C GLN A 194 1.36 2.58 25.14
N LYS A 195 2.56 2.95 24.66
CA LYS A 195 3.50 3.79 25.41
C LYS A 195 2.93 5.19 25.70
N LYS A 196 2.26 5.80 24.71
CA LYS A 196 1.64 7.12 24.85
C LYS A 196 0.47 7.10 25.84
N PHE A 197 -0.35 6.05 25.84
CA PHE A 197 -1.44 5.88 26.80
C PHE A 197 -0.93 5.59 28.21
N ALA A 198 0.17 4.85 28.36
CA ALA A 198 0.85 4.72 29.66
C ALA A 198 1.40 6.06 30.16
N GLU A 199 1.82 6.96 29.26
CA GLU A 199 2.18 8.34 29.63
C GLU A 199 0.97 9.15 30.07
N PHE A 200 -0.17 9.03 29.37
CA PHE A 200 -1.43 9.65 29.80
C PHE A 200 -1.87 9.14 31.17
N GLU A 201 -1.70 7.86 31.46
CA GLU A 201 -1.97 7.28 32.78
C GLU A 201 -1.10 7.93 33.86
N LYS A 202 0.22 8.03 33.63
CA LYS A 202 1.14 8.71 34.56
C LYS A 202 0.77 10.18 34.78
N GLN A 203 0.44 10.90 33.71
CA GLN A 203 -0.02 12.28 33.80
C GLN A 203 -1.33 12.36 34.59
N PHE A 204 -2.27 11.46 34.33
CA PHE A 204 -3.56 11.39 35.02
C PHE A 204 -3.39 11.16 36.53
N THR A 205 -2.53 10.21 36.94
CA THR A 205 -2.26 9.91 38.35
C THR A 205 -1.42 10.99 39.03
N GLY A 206 -0.49 11.61 38.29
CA GLY A 206 0.42 12.63 38.79
C GLY A 206 -0.20 14.03 38.92
N ILE A 207 -1.43 14.25 38.45
CA ILE A 207 -2.11 15.54 38.59
C ILE A 207 -2.37 15.85 40.06
N THR A 208 -1.62 16.83 40.56
CA THR A 208 -1.85 17.55 41.82
C THR A 208 -2.50 18.91 41.52
N GLY A 209 -3.35 19.40 42.40
CA GLY A 209 -3.99 20.71 42.27
C GLY A 209 -4.25 21.32 43.64
N VAL A 210 -4.27 22.65 43.71
CA VAL A 210 -4.54 23.41 44.95
C VAL A 210 -6.01 23.21 45.38
N THR A 211 -6.91 23.06 44.40
CA THR A 211 -8.33 22.74 44.62
C THR A 211 -8.74 21.46 43.87
N ASP A 212 -9.86 20.86 44.26
CA ASP A 212 -10.40 19.68 43.58
C ASP A 212 -10.95 20.02 42.17
N GLY A 213 -11.39 21.26 41.96
CA GLY A 213 -11.77 21.77 40.63
C GLY A 213 -10.59 21.80 39.66
N ASP A 214 -9.42 22.27 40.11
CA ASP A 214 -8.20 22.30 39.28
C ASP A 214 -7.75 20.88 38.89
N LYS A 215 -7.84 19.93 39.84
CA LYS A 215 -7.55 18.51 39.58
C LYS A 215 -8.50 17.94 38.54
N ALA A 216 -9.81 18.19 38.67
CA ALA A 216 -10.82 17.71 37.73
C ALA A 216 -10.64 18.29 36.33
N GLN A 217 -10.33 19.59 36.22
CA GLN A 217 -10.10 20.26 34.95
C GLN A 217 -8.84 19.73 34.24
N ASN A 218 -7.74 19.54 34.98
CA ASN A 218 -6.51 19.00 34.42
C ASN A 218 -6.67 17.55 33.98
N ARG A 219 -7.36 16.72 34.77
CA ARG A 219 -7.69 15.34 34.39
C ARG A 219 -8.56 15.28 33.14
N GLY A 220 -9.54 16.18 33.03
CA GLY A 220 -10.38 16.29 31.83
C GLY A 220 -9.59 16.66 30.57
N LYS A 221 -8.51 17.47 30.67
CA LYS A 221 -7.64 17.76 29.52
C LYS A 221 -6.91 16.51 29.03
N VAL A 222 -6.32 15.74 29.95
CA VAL A 222 -5.65 14.47 29.62
C VAL A 222 -6.64 13.49 28.99
N GLY A 223 -7.85 13.36 29.57
CA GLY A 223 -8.90 12.51 29.00
C GLY A 223 -9.29 12.89 27.57
N ARG A 224 -9.42 14.18 27.27
CA ARG A 224 -9.70 14.64 25.90
C ARG A 224 -8.55 14.32 24.93
N GLN A 225 -7.30 14.47 25.36
CA GLN A 225 -6.14 14.12 24.52
C GLN A 225 -6.10 12.61 24.25
N ALA A 226 -6.31 11.79 25.29
CA ALA A 226 -6.40 10.34 25.18
C ALA A 226 -7.54 9.92 24.25
N TRP A 227 -8.71 10.55 24.35
CA TRP A 227 -9.84 10.27 23.48
C TRP A 227 -9.56 10.58 22.01
N THR A 228 -8.99 11.76 21.72
CA THR A 228 -8.61 12.13 20.35
C THR A 228 -7.63 11.13 19.75
N GLU A 229 -6.61 10.73 20.52
CA GLU A 229 -5.64 9.73 20.08
C GLU A 229 -6.31 8.37 19.79
N ALA A 230 -7.23 7.93 20.64
CA ALA A 230 -7.98 6.69 20.45
C ALA A 230 -8.80 6.72 19.15
N GLN A 231 -9.50 7.83 18.90
CA GLN A 231 -10.31 8.03 17.69
C GLN A 231 -9.46 8.04 16.41
N GLU A 232 -8.27 8.61 16.47
CA GLU A 232 -7.31 8.59 15.37
C GLU A 232 -6.86 7.18 15.02
N LEU A 233 -6.74 6.30 16.01
CA LEU A 233 -6.38 4.89 15.86
C LEU A 233 -7.58 3.99 15.55
N GLY A 234 -8.79 4.52 15.50
CA GLY A 234 -10.02 3.75 15.28
C GLY A 234 -10.44 2.90 16.47
N LEU A 235 -9.95 3.21 17.67
CA LEU A 235 -10.29 2.50 18.90
C LEU A 235 -11.60 3.05 19.47
N SER A 236 -12.51 2.15 19.82
CA SER A 236 -13.85 2.51 20.30
C SER A 236 -13.90 2.38 21.81
N VAL A 237 -13.85 3.50 22.51
CA VAL A 237 -13.95 3.51 23.98
C VAL A 237 -15.34 4.00 24.36
N ASN A 238 -16.15 3.09 24.91
CA ASN A 238 -17.44 3.46 25.49
C ASN A 238 -17.18 4.14 26.83
N SER A 239 -17.50 5.43 26.93
CA SER A 239 -17.57 6.15 28.21
C SER A 239 -18.89 5.80 28.91
N SER A 240 -19.13 4.52 29.18
CA SER A 240 -20.33 4.04 29.86
C SER A 240 -19.99 3.66 31.30
N GLY A 241 -19.78 4.66 32.14
CA GLY A 241 -19.79 4.53 33.59
C GLY A 241 -20.47 5.78 34.14
N GLY A 242 -21.67 5.62 34.71
CA GLY A 242 -22.54 6.71 35.18
C GLY A 242 -22.01 7.45 36.40
N SER A 243 -20.81 8.00 36.32
CA SER A 243 -20.25 8.92 37.30
C SER A 243 -20.10 10.30 36.68
N ALA A 244 -20.68 11.29 37.34
CA ALA A 244 -20.76 12.69 36.90
C ALA A 244 -19.40 13.43 36.92
N GLY A 245 -18.28 12.73 37.13
CA GLY A 245 -16.94 13.32 37.28
C GLY A 245 -16.07 13.20 36.03
N THR A 246 -15.53 14.34 35.56
CA THR A 246 -14.58 14.42 34.43
C THR A 246 -13.31 13.57 34.64
N GLY A 247 -12.94 13.29 35.89
CA GLY A 247 -11.82 12.42 36.25
C GLY A 247 -12.09 10.94 35.94
N ASP A 248 -13.30 10.45 36.18
CA ASP A 248 -13.65 9.05 35.97
C ASP A 248 -13.75 8.73 34.48
N MET A 249 -14.18 9.71 33.68
CA MET A 249 -14.20 9.60 32.23
C MET A 249 -12.79 9.45 31.64
N ALA A 250 -11.84 10.28 32.07
CA ALA A 250 -10.46 10.24 31.57
C ALA A 250 -9.78 8.91 31.87
N LYS A 251 -9.95 8.39 33.10
CA LYS A 251 -9.43 7.08 33.47
C LYS A 251 -10.07 5.96 32.65
N GLY A 252 -11.40 5.96 32.52
CA GLY A 252 -12.11 4.95 31.72
C GLY A 252 -11.69 4.93 30.25
N ILE A 253 -11.39 6.10 29.67
CA ILE A 253 -10.85 6.20 28.31
C ILE A 253 -9.45 5.57 28.23
N ILE A 254 -8.55 5.94 29.14
CA ILE A 254 -7.16 5.44 29.13
C ILE A 254 -7.12 3.92 29.32
N ASP A 255 -7.78 3.42 30.36
CA ASP A 255 -7.82 2.00 30.71
C ASP A 255 -8.49 1.18 29.59
N GLY A 256 -9.60 1.68 29.05
CA GLY A 256 -10.32 1.01 27.98
C GLY A 256 -9.50 0.90 26.70
N VAL A 257 -8.75 1.95 26.35
CA VAL A 257 -7.86 1.94 25.17
C VAL A 257 -6.69 1.00 25.37
N LEU A 258 -6.03 1.05 26.54
CA LEU A 258 -4.91 0.15 26.84
C LEU A 258 -5.33 -1.31 26.70
N LYS A 259 -6.51 -1.65 27.24
CA LYS A 259 -7.09 -2.99 27.11
C LYS A 259 -7.35 -3.38 25.64
N GLN A 260 -7.94 -2.50 24.85
CA GLN A 260 -8.19 -2.78 23.43
C GLN A 260 -6.90 -2.96 22.62
N ILE A 261 -5.88 -2.15 22.88
CA ILE A 261 -4.57 -2.27 22.24
C ILE A 261 -3.96 -3.64 22.57
N GLU A 262 -3.99 -4.05 23.84
CA GLU A 262 -3.48 -5.35 24.28
C GLU A 262 -4.22 -6.51 23.60
N GLU A 263 -5.56 -6.47 23.58
CA GLU A 263 -6.39 -7.47 22.90
C GLU A 263 -6.08 -7.56 21.40
N GLU A 264 -5.86 -6.43 20.72
CA GLU A 264 -5.53 -6.39 19.29
C GLU A 264 -4.12 -6.93 19.01
N LEU A 265 -3.13 -6.60 19.85
CA LEU A 265 -1.76 -7.11 19.73
C LEU A 265 -1.66 -8.61 19.99
N LYS A 266 -2.40 -9.13 20.98
CA LYS A 266 -2.42 -10.56 21.33
C LYS A 266 -2.89 -11.45 20.17
N LYS A 267 -3.78 -10.94 19.30
CA LYS A 267 -4.24 -11.66 18.09
C LYS A 267 -3.11 -11.96 17.11
N VAL A 268 -2.02 -11.18 17.09
CA VAL A 268 -0.84 -11.46 16.26
C VAL A 268 0.04 -12.53 16.88
N GLU A 269 0.16 -12.55 18.21
CA GLU A 269 1.02 -13.48 18.94
C GLU A 269 0.48 -14.89 18.91
N ASN A 270 -0.83 -15.06 19.12
CA ASN A 270 -1.50 -16.37 19.07
C ASN A 270 -1.44 -17.06 17.70
N LYS A 271 -0.97 -16.37 16.65
CA LYS A 271 -0.81 -16.94 15.31
C LYS A 271 0.59 -17.51 15.05
N LYS A 272 1.53 -17.30 15.98
CA LYS A 272 2.90 -17.84 15.89
C LYS A 272 3.06 -19.20 16.58
N GLU A 273 2.08 -19.61 17.39
CA GLU A 273 1.93 -20.97 17.92
C GLU A 273 1.13 -21.85 16.94
#